data_AF-A0A3B6QCN6-F1
#
_entry.id   AF-A0A3B6QCN6-F1
#
_cell.length_a   1.000
_cell.length_b   1.000
_cell.length_c   1.000
_cell.angle_alpha   90.00
_cell.angle_beta   90.00
_cell.angle_gamma   90.00
#
_symmetry.space_group_name_H-M   'P 1'
#
loop_
_entity.id
_entity.type
_entity.pdbx_description
1 polymer ?
#
loop_
_entity_poly.entity_id
_entity_poly.type
_entity_poly.pdbx_seq_one_letter_code
_entity_poly.pdbx_strand_id
1 'polypeptide(L)'
;MISGAVLRADGVPHHFQVVLVGNSGIHHSQAVASVYSSDTGVWSNLVSTLLPANDPDVLTMVYHDMCSVMVGNSLYWFLIGNFCGILEFNLDKQSLSVIHAPVDVDVNTCSVTVMRAEGGGLGFLFLSDYCVQAWKWKTDCDGVASWMLERTVALDKLLSMNSEEGSQSPRILGFAEDNNVVLLWTFIGVFQVQFESLQFKKLLESYRFYRWFHYYPFEGVYTADAGIM
;
A
#
# COMPACT_ATOMS: atom_id res chain seq x y z
N MET A 1 13.86 2.61 -10.65
CA MET A 1 13.58 3.17 -9.31
C MET A 1 13.25 2.02 -8.38
N ILE A 2 13.63 2.11 -7.12
CA ILE A 2 13.61 1.01 -6.14
C ILE A 2 12.85 1.49 -4.91
N SER A 3 12.01 0.63 -4.34
CA SER A 3 11.38 0.81 -3.03
C SER A 3 11.99 -0.19 -2.04
N GLY A 4 11.91 0.12 -0.74
CA GLY A 4 12.53 -0.72 0.28
C GLY A 4 11.77 -0.72 1.60
N ALA A 5 11.91 -1.82 2.32
CA ALA A 5 11.35 -2.05 3.65
C ALA A 5 12.45 -2.55 4.58
N VAL A 6 12.46 -2.08 5.83
CA VAL A 6 13.41 -2.54 6.85
C VAL A 6 12.69 -3.44 7.84
N LEU A 7 13.22 -4.63 8.09
CA LEU A 7 12.73 -5.57 9.09
C LEU A 7 13.71 -5.61 10.26
N ARG A 8 13.23 -5.59 11.49
CA ARG A 8 14.04 -5.76 12.71
C ARG A 8 13.55 -6.98 13.46
N ALA A 9 14.48 -7.82 13.89
CA ALA A 9 14.14 -8.97 14.72
C ALA A 9 13.94 -8.51 16.18
N ASP A 10 12.87 -8.99 16.80
CA ASP A 10 12.61 -8.74 18.22
C ASP A 10 13.69 -9.37 19.10
N GLY A 11 14.16 -8.61 20.09
CA GLY A 11 15.09 -9.11 21.10
C GLY A 11 16.55 -9.27 20.68
N VAL A 12 16.91 -9.00 19.42
CA VAL A 12 18.32 -9.00 18.96
C VAL A 12 18.78 -7.57 18.70
N PRO A 13 19.51 -6.94 19.64
CA PRO A 13 20.01 -5.59 19.40
C PRO A 13 20.92 -5.58 18.16
N HIS A 14 20.65 -4.65 17.26
CA HIS A 14 21.41 -4.36 16.02
C HIS A 14 21.18 -5.28 14.81
N HIS A 15 20.32 -6.31 14.90
CA HIS A 15 19.93 -7.08 13.71
C HIS A 15 18.79 -6.42 12.94
N PHE A 16 19.01 -6.21 11.66
CA PHE A 16 17.98 -5.82 10.70
C PHE A 16 18.20 -6.48 9.33
N GLN A 17 17.11 -6.62 8.58
CA GLN A 17 17.10 -6.97 7.18
C GLN A 17 16.53 -5.81 6.36
N VAL A 18 16.94 -5.71 5.10
CA VAL A 18 16.37 -4.74 4.16
C VAL A 18 15.87 -5.49 2.94
N VAL A 19 14.57 -5.42 2.67
CA VAL A 19 13.99 -5.92 1.43
C VAL A 19 13.99 -4.77 0.44
N LEU A 20 14.68 -4.93 -0.70
CA LEU A 20 14.58 -4.00 -1.82
C LEU A 20 13.77 -4.62 -2.94
N VAL A 21 12.93 -3.81 -3.56
CA VAL A 21 12.10 -4.21 -4.69
C VAL A 21 12.11 -3.14 -5.77
N GLY A 22 12.04 -3.55 -7.03
CA GLY A 22 11.92 -2.63 -8.15
C GLY A 22 11.77 -3.35 -9.47
N ASN A 23 11.66 -2.59 -10.55
CA ASN A 23 11.69 -3.15 -11.91
C ASN A 23 13.12 -3.58 -12.29
N SER A 24 13.23 -4.70 -13.00
CA SER A 24 14.52 -5.15 -13.55
C SER A 24 15.03 -4.16 -14.60
N GLY A 25 16.33 -3.83 -14.50
CA GLY A 25 17.02 -3.01 -15.50
C GLY A 25 17.31 -3.76 -16.81
N ILE A 26 17.18 -5.09 -16.82
CA ILE A 26 17.44 -5.95 -17.99
C ILE A 26 16.11 -6.34 -18.66
N HIS A 27 15.11 -6.70 -17.86
CA HIS A 27 13.79 -7.12 -18.31
C HIS A 27 12.73 -6.23 -17.67
N HIS A 28 12.40 -5.09 -18.29
CA HIS A 28 11.49 -4.10 -17.69
C HIS A 28 10.10 -4.62 -17.33
N SER A 29 9.68 -5.75 -17.91
CA SER A 29 8.46 -6.50 -17.58
C SER A 29 8.58 -7.39 -16.34
N GLN A 30 9.66 -7.30 -15.58
CA GLN A 30 9.87 -8.05 -14.34
C GLN A 30 10.03 -7.12 -13.14
N ALA A 31 9.39 -7.49 -12.03
CA ALA A 31 9.76 -7.02 -10.72
C ALA A 31 10.83 -7.95 -10.15
N VAL A 32 11.80 -7.36 -9.46
CA VAL A 32 12.89 -8.06 -8.80
C VAL A 32 12.97 -7.64 -7.35
N ALA A 33 13.39 -8.56 -6.48
CA ALA A 33 13.65 -8.28 -5.09
C ALA A 33 14.90 -9.01 -4.60
N SER A 34 15.54 -8.44 -3.59
CA SER A 34 16.64 -9.06 -2.84
C SER A 34 16.60 -8.58 -1.40
N VAL A 35 17.11 -9.42 -0.50
CA VAL A 35 17.11 -9.17 0.93
C VAL A 35 18.54 -9.01 1.41
N TYR A 36 18.86 -7.86 2.00
CA TYR A 36 20.09 -7.66 2.75
C TYR A 36 19.93 -8.17 4.18
N SER A 37 20.95 -8.85 4.70
CA SER A 37 21.05 -9.20 6.11
C SER A 37 22.22 -8.49 6.77
N SER A 38 21.96 -7.76 7.86
CA SER A 38 23.02 -7.13 8.65
C SER A 38 23.93 -8.11 9.38
N ASP A 39 23.48 -9.34 9.65
CA ASP A 39 24.31 -10.37 10.31
C ASP A 39 25.44 -10.85 9.42
N THR A 40 25.13 -11.06 8.14
CA THR A 40 26.06 -11.61 7.16
C THR A 40 26.71 -10.53 6.32
N GLY A 41 26.12 -9.33 6.26
CA GLY A 41 26.56 -8.24 5.41
C GLY A 41 26.36 -8.51 3.92
N VAL A 42 25.52 -9.48 3.54
CA VAL A 42 25.29 -9.88 2.15
C VAL A 42 23.85 -9.74 1.71
N TRP A 43 23.67 -9.51 0.42
CA TRP A 43 22.38 -9.60 -0.27
C TRP A 43 22.08 -11.04 -0.66
N SER A 44 20.81 -11.44 -0.55
CA SER A 44 20.32 -12.73 -1.05
C SER A 44 20.36 -12.76 -2.58
N ASN A 45 20.20 -13.96 -3.15
CA ASN A 45 19.98 -14.10 -4.58
C ASN A 45 18.76 -13.28 -5.01
N LEU A 46 18.85 -12.71 -6.21
CA LEU A 46 17.77 -11.96 -6.80
C LEU A 46 16.61 -12.90 -7.13
N VAL A 47 15.42 -12.55 -6.69
CA VAL A 47 14.18 -13.23 -7.06
C VAL A 47 13.40 -12.31 -7.98
N SER A 48 12.62 -12.89 -8.88
CA SER A 48 11.90 -12.13 -9.89
C SER A 48 10.53 -12.72 -10.16
N THR A 49 9.57 -11.87 -10.52
CA THR A 49 8.31 -12.29 -11.10
C THR A 49 7.99 -11.46 -12.34
N LEU A 50 7.23 -12.04 -13.27
CA LEU A 50 6.70 -11.32 -14.41
C LEU A 50 5.59 -10.36 -13.93
N LEU A 51 5.60 -9.15 -14.48
CA LEU A 51 4.54 -8.18 -14.32
C LEU A 51 3.59 -8.31 -15.53
N PRO A 52 2.26 -8.27 -15.31
CA PRO A 52 1.31 -8.24 -16.40
C PRO A 52 1.56 -7.02 -17.31
N ALA A 53 1.43 -7.24 -18.62
CA ALA A 53 1.54 -6.20 -19.64
C ALA A 53 0.49 -6.48 -20.73
N ASN A 54 -0.53 -5.61 -20.82
CA ASN A 54 -1.54 -5.70 -21.87
C ASN A 54 -1.18 -4.83 -23.09
N ASP A 55 -0.29 -3.86 -22.89
CA ASP A 55 0.15 -2.86 -23.87
C ASP A 55 1.69 -2.75 -23.84
N PRO A 56 2.41 -3.07 -24.93
CA PRO A 56 3.87 -3.05 -24.96
C PRO A 56 4.48 -1.65 -24.73
N ASP A 57 3.72 -0.56 -24.92
CA ASP A 57 4.23 0.81 -24.80
C ASP A 57 4.09 1.39 -23.39
N VAL A 58 3.33 0.73 -22.51
CA VAL A 58 3.15 1.14 -21.10
C VAL A 58 3.74 0.07 -20.18
N LEU A 59 4.68 0.46 -19.33
CA LEU A 59 5.30 -0.45 -18.37
C LEU A 59 4.52 -0.50 -17.05
N THR A 60 4.34 -1.70 -16.52
CA THR A 60 3.91 -1.89 -15.12
C THR A 60 5.11 -1.70 -14.21
N MET A 61 4.97 -0.86 -13.19
CA MET A 61 6.07 -0.47 -12.30
C MET A 61 5.66 -0.48 -10.83
N VAL A 62 6.63 -0.72 -9.95
CA VAL A 62 6.44 -0.58 -8.51
C VAL A 62 6.24 0.89 -8.17
N TYR A 63 5.12 1.20 -7.50
CA TYR A 63 4.85 2.54 -7.02
C TYR A 63 5.68 2.83 -5.78
N HIS A 64 6.41 3.94 -5.82
CA HIS A 64 7.48 4.27 -4.86
C HIS A 64 7.13 5.48 -3.99
N ASP A 65 6.08 6.22 -4.34
CA ASP A 65 5.57 7.31 -3.50
C ASP A 65 4.75 6.77 -2.31
N MET A 66 4.41 5.48 -2.31
CA MET A 66 3.76 4.80 -1.21
C MET A 66 4.71 3.79 -0.57
N CYS A 67 4.65 3.71 0.76
CA CYS A 67 5.40 2.71 1.49
C CYS A 67 4.86 1.31 1.21
N SER A 68 5.70 0.32 1.50
CA SER A 68 5.20 -1.05 1.68
C SER A 68 4.16 -1.10 2.79
N VAL A 69 3.34 -2.15 2.80
CA VAL A 69 2.54 -2.52 3.97
C VAL A 69 2.90 -3.93 4.38
N MET A 70 3.10 -4.18 5.66
CA MET A 70 3.32 -5.52 6.18
C MET A 70 2.01 -6.14 6.67
N VAL A 71 1.68 -7.31 6.13
CA VAL A 71 0.52 -8.08 6.58
C VAL A 71 0.96 -9.53 6.79
N GLY A 72 0.87 -9.99 8.05
CA GLY A 72 1.42 -11.28 8.44
C GLY A 72 2.92 -11.32 8.14
N ASN A 73 3.34 -12.28 7.31
CA ASN A 73 4.75 -12.49 6.95
C ASN A 73 5.06 -12.11 5.48
N SER A 74 4.30 -11.15 4.95
CA SER A 74 4.46 -10.65 3.58
C SER A 74 4.49 -9.13 3.58
N LEU A 75 5.30 -8.57 2.67
CA LEU A 75 5.33 -7.14 2.35
C LEU A 75 4.62 -6.89 1.03
N TYR A 76 3.87 -5.79 0.95
CA TYR A 76 3.02 -5.47 -0.18
C TYR A 76 3.33 -4.07 -0.73
N TRP A 77 3.48 -3.96 -2.04
CA TRP A 77 3.62 -2.68 -2.75
C TRP A 77 2.57 -2.54 -3.82
N PHE A 78 2.09 -1.31 -4.04
CA PHE A 78 1.19 -1.04 -5.16
C PHE A 78 1.95 -1.04 -6.49
N LEU A 79 1.33 -1.59 -7.53
CA LEU A 79 1.81 -1.56 -8.91
C LEU A 79 0.98 -0.57 -9.73
N ILE A 80 1.65 0.24 -10.55
CA ILE A 80 1.04 1.24 -11.44
C ILE A 80 1.47 1.05 -12.89
N GLY A 81 0.79 1.74 -13.80
CA GLY A 81 1.10 1.77 -15.23
C GLY A 81 0.09 0.95 -16.01
N ASN A 82 0.55 -0.02 -16.79
CA ASN A 82 -0.30 -0.88 -17.61
C ASN A 82 -1.26 -1.74 -16.79
N PHE A 83 -0.78 -2.14 -15.63
CA PHE A 83 -1.49 -2.99 -14.70
C PHE A 83 -1.54 -2.32 -13.33
N CYS A 84 -2.73 -2.32 -12.74
CA CYS A 84 -2.94 -1.90 -11.36
C CYS A 84 -3.16 -3.14 -10.50
N GLY A 85 -2.31 -3.30 -9.49
CA GLY A 85 -2.33 -4.46 -8.61
C GLY A 85 -1.37 -4.30 -7.45
N ILE A 86 -1.04 -5.42 -6.83
CA ILE A 86 -0.21 -5.46 -5.64
C ILE A 86 0.89 -6.47 -5.89
N LEU A 87 2.13 -6.06 -5.65
CA LEU A 87 3.28 -6.94 -5.60
C LEU A 87 3.45 -7.42 -4.16
N GLU A 88 3.39 -8.72 -3.97
CA GLU A 88 3.68 -9.37 -2.69
C GLU A 88 5.12 -9.87 -2.70
N PHE A 89 5.84 -9.63 -1.61
CA PHE A 89 7.06 -10.34 -1.26
C PHE A 89 6.82 -11.18 -0.01
N ASN A 90 6.82 -12.51 -0.17
CA ASN A 90 6.67 -13.44 0.94
C ASN A 90 8.03 -13.66 1.63
N LEU A 91 8.12 -13.37 2.93
CA LEU A 91 9.38 -13.41 3.67
C LEU A 91 9.89 -14.85 3.87
N ASP A 92 9.01 -15.81 4.17
CA ASP A 92 9.39 -17.23 4.38
C ASP A 92 9.99 -17.86 3.13
N LYS A 93 9.30 -17.69 2.00
CA LYS A 93 9.67 -18.31 0.72
C LYS A 93 10.69 -17.48 -0.05
N GLN A 94 10.89 -16.23 0.36
CA GLN A 94 11.63 -15.22 -0.40
C GLN A 94 11.19 -15.20 -1.87
N SER A 95 9.89 -15.06 -2.10
CA SER A 95 9.31 -15.12 -3.45
C SER A 95 8.42 -13.93 -3.72
N LEU A 96 8.41 -13.48 -4.99
CA LEU A 96 7.50 -12.45 -5.46
C LEU A 96 6.25 -13.08 -6.08
N SER A 97 5.09 -12.49 -5.81
CA SER A 97 3.82 -12.83 -6.45
C SER A 97 3.05 -11.55 -6.80
N VAL A 98 2.13 -11.63 -7.76
CA VAL A 98 1.30 -10.48 -8.18
C VAL A 98 -0.16 -10.80 -7.86
N ILE A 99 -0.81 -9.87 -7.17
CA ILE A 99 -2.23 -9.92 -6.83
C ILE A 99 -2.94 -8.81 -7.62
N HIS A 100 -4.03 -9.16 -8.29
CA HIS A 100 -4.85 -8.19 -9.01
C HIS A 100 -5.54 -7.24 -8.03
N ALA A 101 -5.62 -5.95 -8.36
CA ALA A 101 -6.46 -5.03 -7.60
C ALA A 101 -7.95 -5.43 -7.72
N PRO A 102 -8.80 -5.13 -6.72
CA PRO A 102 -10.23 -5.46 -6.78
C PRO A 102 -11.00 -4.64 -7.81
N VAL A 103 -10.44 -3.52 -8.26
CA VAL A 103 -11.06 -2.53 -9.15
C VAL A 103 -10.04 -2.02 -10.16
N ASP A 104 -10.51 -1.61 -11.33
CA ASP A 104 -9.68 -0.91 -12.31
C ASP A 104 -9.38 0.50 -11.79
N VAL A 105 -8.10 0.86 -11.74
CA VAL A 105 -7.63 2.12 -11.16
C VAL A 105 -7.12 3.04 -12.27
N ASP A 106 -7.78 4.17 -12.47
CA ASP A 106 -7.20 5.30 -13.18
C ASP A 106 -6.51 6.22 -12.17
N VAL A 107 -5.18 6.17 -12.12
CA VAL A 107 -4.36 6.93 -11.15
C VAL A 107 -4.52 8.46 -11.26
N ASN A 108 -5.08 8.97 -12.37
CA ASN A 108 -5.31 10.41 -12.52
C ASN A 108 -6.53 10.87 -11.70
N THR A 109 -7.56 10.03 -11.64
CA THR A 109 -8.88 10.35 -11.07
C THR A 109 -9.14 9.65 -9.74
N CYS A 110 -8.51 8.49 -9.53
CA CYS A 110 -8.66 7.66 -8.35
C CYS A 110 -7.40 7.73 -7.46
N SER A 111 -7.58 7.35 -6.21
CA SER A 111 -6.50 7.20 -5.24
C SER A 111 -6.68 5.89 -4.50
N VAL A 112 -5.58 5.19 -4.23
CA VAL A 112 -5.64 3.85 -3.62
C VAL A 112 -4.55 3.68 -2.57
N THR A 113 -4.75 2.77 -1.63
CA THR A 113 -3.69 2.27 -0.76
C THR A 113 -3.89 0.80 -0.44
N VAL A 114 -2.79 0.07 -0.32
CA VAL A 114 -2.79 -1.18 0.46
C VAL A 114 -2.91 -0.80 1.93
N MET A 115 -3.61 -1.63 2.72
CA MET A 115 -3.75 -1.42 4.16
C MET A 115 -3.93 -2.75 4.87
N ARG A 116 -3.87 -2.73 6.20
CA ARG A 116 -4.30 -3.88 7.00
C ARG A 116 -5.82 -3.82 7.18
N ALA A 117 -6.53 -4.86 6.77
CA ALA A 117 -7.96 -4.97 6.98
C ALA A 117 -8.30 -5.45 8.40
N GLU A 118 -9.57 -5.27 8.80
CA GLU A 118 -10.08 -5.75 10.08
C GLU A 118 -9.78 -7.25 10.25
N GLY A 119 -9.29 -7.64 11.43
CA GLY A 119 -8.82 -9.00 11.69
C GLY A 119 -7.42 -9.31 11.16
N GLY A 120 -6.66 -8.29 10.73
CA GLY A 120 -5.22 -8.41 10.43
C GLY A 120 -4.87 -8.95 9.05
N GLY A 121 -5.85 -9.11 8.16
CA GLY A 121 -5.64 -9.59 6.79
C GLY A 121 -5.27 -8.49 5.80
N LEU A 122 -5.01 -8.88 4.54
CA LEU A 122 -4.67 -7.95 3.48
C LEU A 122 -5.91 -7.13 3.10
N GLY A 123 -5.75 -5.81 3.09
CA GLY A 123 -6.79 -4.84 2.76
C GLY A 123 -6.38 -3.94 1.60
N PHE A 124 -7.40 -3.40 0.93
CA PHE A 124 -7.24 -2.44 -0.14
C PHE A 124 -8.29 -1.35 -0.01
N LEU A 125 -7.84 -0.10 0.00
CA LEU A 125 -8.72 1.06 0.00
C LEU A 125 -8.71 1.69 -1.38
N PHE A 126 -9.89 1.88 -1.94
CA PHE A 126 -10.11 2.60 -3.18
C PHE A 126 -10.90 3.87 -2.91
N LEU A 127 -10.45 5.00 -3.46
CA LEU A 127 -11.10 6.29 -3.37
C LEU A 127 -11.28 6.86 -4.78
N SER A 128 -12.53 7.08 -5.15
CA SER A 128 -12.91 7.81 -6.37
C SER A 128 -13.89 8.90 -5.97
N ASP A 129 -13.59 10.13 -6.35
CA ASP A 129 -14.32 11.33 -5.93
C ASP A 129 -14.46 11.39 -4.40
N TYR A 130 -15.66 11.20 -3.87
CA TYR A 130 -15.94 11.16 -2.43
C TYR A 130 -16.47 9.79 -2.00
N CYS A 131 -16.29 8.75 -2.82
CA CYS A 131 -16.69 7.38 -2.52
C CYS A 131 -15.45 6.56 -2.15
N VAL A 132 -15.41 6.08 -0.92
CA VAL A 132 -14.38 5.17 -0.43
C VAL A 132 -14.93 3.75 -0.41
N GLN A 133 -14.19 2.80 -0.96
CA GLN A 133 -14.46 1.37 -0.87
C GLN A 133 -13.32 0.69 -0.12
N ALA A 134 -13.66 -0.07 0.92
CA ALA A 134 -12.73 -0.91 1.67
C ALA A 134 -12.94 -2.37 1.28
N TRP A 135 -11.87 -2.97 0.76
CA TRP A 135 -11.83 -4.35 0.31
C TRP A 135 -10.93 -5.17 1.21
N LYS A 136 -11.27 -6.44 1.40
CA LYS A 136 -10.49 -7.40 2.18
C LYS A 136 -10.23 -8.64 1.36
N TRP A 137 -8.99 -9.12 1.39
CA TRP A 137 -8.61 -10.40 0.81
C TRP A 137 -9.06 -11.53 1.73
N LYS A 138 -9.89 -12.43 1.23
CA LYS A 138 -10.45 -13.56 1.99
C LYS A 138 -10.29 -14.85 1.19
N THR A 139 -10.04 -15.94 1.90
CA THR A 139 -10.11 -17.30 1.37
C THR A 139 -11.48 -17.87 1.70
N ASP A 140 -12.19 -18.36 0.70
CA ASP A 140 -13.49 -19.01 0.87
C ASP A 140 -13.37 -20.45 1.40
N CYS A 141 -14.50 -21.13 1.59
CA CYS A 141 -14.53 -22.51 2.09
C CYS A 141 -13.89 -23.52 1.12
N ASP A 142 -13.76 -23.16 -0.15
CA ASP A 142 -13.17 -23.99 -1.19
C ASP A 142 -11.65 -23.75 -1.29
N GLY A 143 -11.11 -22.84 -0.46
CA GLY A 143 -9.68 -22.51 -0.43
C GLY A 143 -9.28 -21.49 -1.49
N VAL A 144 -10.23 -20.85 -2.18
CA VAL A 144 -9.97 -19.85 -3.22
C VAL A 144 -9.89 -18.47 -2.58
N ALA A 145 -8.77 -17.78 -2.80
CA ALA A 145 -8.55 -16.44 -2.28
C ALA A 145 -9.02 -15.37 -3.27
N SER A 146 -9.80 -14.40 -2.80
CA SER A 146 -10.35 -13.31 -3.61
C SER A 146 -10.63 -12.05 -2.79
N TRP A 147 -10.82 -10.92 -3.47
CA TRP A 147 -11.27 -9.68 -2.85
C TRP A 147 -12.76 -9.70 -2.55
N MET A 148 -13.12 -9.26 -1.34
CA MET A 148 -14.50 -9.00 -0.96
C MET A 148 -14.66 -7.54 -0.55
N LEU A 149 -15.68 -6.88 -1.08
CA LEU A 149 -16.05 -5.53 -0.68
C LEU A 149 -16.69 -5.59 0.71
N GLU A 150 -16.01 -5.03 1.71
CA GLU A 150 -16.51 -5.04 3.09
C GLU A 150 -17.38 -3.82 3.36
N ARG A 151 -17.01 -2.66 2.81
CA ARG A 151 -17.67 -1.39 3.14
C ARG A 151 -17.51 -0.35 2.04
N THR A 152 -18.55 0.46 1.88
CA THR A 152 -18.53 1.69 1.10
C THR A 152 -18.89 2.87 1.99
N VAL A 153 -18.13 3.96 1.90
CA VAL A 153 -18.30 5.16 2.72
C VAL A 153 -18.36 6.40 1.82
N ALA A 154 -19.39 7.23 2.02
CA ALA A 154 -19.46 8.56 1.43
C ALA A 154 -18.60 9.52 2.27
N LEU A 155 -17.40 9.83 1.79
CA LEU A 155 -16.37 10.61 2.49
C LEU A 155 -16.82 12.05 2.76
N ASP A 156 -17.56 12.65 1.84
CA ASP A 156 -18.17 13.98 2.01
C ASP A 156 -19.14 13.99 3.20
N LYS A 157 -20.00 12.99 3.33
CA LYS A 157 -20.90 12.85 4.48
C LYS A 157 -20.14 12.55 5.77
N LEU A 158 -19.13 11.67 5.71
CA LEU A 158 -18.31 11.31 6.86
C LEU A 158 -17.63 12.56 7.45
N LEU A 159 -17.02 13.38 6.59
CA LEU A 159 -16.26 14.57 6.99
C LEU A 159 -17.12 15.84 7.04
N SER A 160 -18.44 15.74 6.82
CA SER A 160 -19.37 16.88 6.76
C SER A 160 -18.93 17.99 5.79
N MET A 161 -18.53 17.58 4.57
CA MET A 161 -18.07 18.46 3.50
C MET A 161 -19.16 18.70 2.47
N ASN A 162 -19.18 19.90 1.87
CA ASN A 162 -19.94 20.16 0.67
C ASN A 162 -19.11 19.81 -0.57
N SER A 163 -19.38 18.66 -1.18
CA SER A 163 -18.63 18.16 -2.34
C SER A 163 -18.72 19.08 -3.56
N GLU A 164 -19.74 19.93 -3.66
CA GLU A 164 -19.91 20.92 -4.74
C GLU A 164 -18.98 22.13 -4.63
N GLU A 165 -18.45 22.42 -3.43
CA GLU A 165 -17.53 23.55 -3.20
C GLU A 165 -16.08 23.23 -3.58
N GLY A 166 -15.73 21.94 -3.65
CA GLY A 166 -14.39 21.47 -3.95
C GLY A 166 -14.12 21.33 -5.44
N SER A 167 -13.09 22.01 -5.96
CA SER A 167 -12.65 21.85 -7.35
C SER A 167 -11.68 20.69 -7.58
N GLN A 168 -11.31 19.95 -6.52
CA GLN A 168 -10.33 18.86 -6.55
C GLN A 168 -10.85 17.67 -5.76
N SER A 169 -10.73 16.48 -6.35
CA SER A 169 -11.07 15.23 -5.68
C SER A 169 -10.09 14.94 -4.53
N PRO A 170 -10.58 14.45 -3.38
CA PRO A 170 -9.76 13.91 -2.31
C PRO A 170 -8.68 12.93 -2.78
N ARG A 171 -7.54 12.90 -2.08
CA ARG A 171 -6.45 11.95 -2.35
C ARG A 171 -5.96 11.27 -1.07
N ILE A 172 -5.62 10.00 -1.19
CA ILE A 172 -4.89 9.26 -0.17
C ILE A 172 -3.42 9.69 -0.23
N LEU A 173 -2.90 10.06 0.94
CA LEU A 173 -1.51 10.46 1.12
C LEU A 173 -0.64 9.30 1.60
N GLY A 174 -1.24 8.33 2.28
CA GLY A 174 -0.56 7.16 2.80
C GLY A 174 -1.37 6.44 3.87
N PHE A 175 -0.84 5.30 4.32
CA PHE A 175 -1.37 4.50 5.39
C PHE A 175 -0.34 4.46 6.53
N ALA A 176 -0.76 4.79 7.74
CA ALA A 176 0.05 4.64 8.95
C ALA A 176 -0.35 3.32 9.62
N GLU A 177 0.53 2.34 9.48
CA GLU A 177 0.34 0.94 9.86
C GLU A 177 0.17 0.77 11.37
N ASP A 178 0.98 1.47 12.18
CA ASP A 178 1.01 1.35 13.64
C ASP A 178 -0.36 1.67 14.28
N ASN A 179 -1.05 2.65 13.71
CA ASN A 179 -2.35 3.12 14.21
C ASN A 179 -3.53 2.62 13.37
N ASN A 180 -3.26 1.90 12.28
CA ASN A 180 -4.25 1.49 11.28
C ASN A 180 -5.11 2.67 10.78
N VAL A 181 -4.48 3.80 10.44
CA VAL A 181 -5.15 5.01 9.95
C VAL A 181 -4.68 5.41 8.57
N VAL A 182 -5.59 5.96 7.77
CA VAL A 182 -5.29 6.48 6.44
C VAL A 182 -5.20 8.00 6.51
N LEU A 183 -4.14 8.55 5.94
CA LEU A 183 -3.97 9.98 5.77
C LEU A 183 -4.63 10.40 4.45
N LEU A 184 -5.58 11.32 4.54
CA LEU A 184 -6.34 11.83 3.41
C LEU A 184 -6.14 13.34 3.29
N TRP A 185 -5.90 13.80 2.07
CA TRP A 185 -6.02 15.20 1.71
C TRP A 185 -7.38 15.48 1.08
N THR A 186 -8.00 16.58 1.49
CA THR A 186 -9.20 17.14 0.87
C THR A 186 -9.04 18.66 0.71
N PHE A 187 -9.95 19.29 -0.03
CA PHE A 187 -9.92 20.75 -0.23
C PHE A 187 -10.07 21.55 1.07
N ILE A 188 -10.59 20.97 2.16
CA ILE A 188 -10.74 21.63 3.47
C ILE A 188 -9.62 21.30 4.47
N GLY A 189 -8.76 20.31 4.18
CA GLY A 189 -7.67 19.94 5.09
C GLY A 189 -7.13 18.53 4.89
N VAL A 190 -6.19 18.19 5.78
CA VAL A 190 -5.66 16.82 5.91
C VAL A 190 -6.30 16.15 7.09
N PHE A 191 -6.74 14.90 6.91
CA PHE A 191 -7.42 14.10 7.92
C PHE A 191 -6.68 12.79 8.13
N GLN A 192 -6.61 12.35 9.39
CA GLN A 192 -6.46 10.92 9.68
C GLN A 192 -7.86 10.32 9.74
N VAL A 193 -8.06 9.17 9.10
CA VAL A 193 -9.32 8.44 9.08
C VAL A 193 -9.08 6.97 9.37
N GLN A 194 -9.76 6.45 10.38
CA GLN A 194 -9.83 5.03 10.68
C GLN A 194 -11.13 4.46 10.08
N PHE A 195 -11.04 3.81 8.92
CA PHE A 195 -12.23 3.39 8.17
C PHE A 195 -13.04 2.26 8.81
N GLU A 196 -12.44 1.49 9.71
CA GLU A 196 -13.11 0.44 10.49
C GLU A 196 -14.12 1.04 11.47
N SER A 197 -13.65 2.02 12.28
CA SER A 197 -14.44 2.70 13.32
C SER A 197 -15.14 3.97 12.84
N LEU A 198 -14.86 4.38 11.59
CA LEU A 198 -15.29 5.65 10.98
C LEU A 198 -14.92 6.88 11.82
N GLN A 199 -13.88 6.76 12.65
CA GLN A 199 -13.35 7.88 13.41
C GLN A 199 -12.40 8.67 12.53
N PHE A 200 -12.43 9.98 12.67
CA PHE A 200 -11.52 10.86 11.96
C PHE A 200 -11.07 12.02 12.84
N LYS A 201 -9.92 12.58 12.50
CA LYS A 201 -9.40 13.80 13.11
C LYS A 201 -8.75 14.66 12.02
N LYS A 202 -9.14 15.93 11.98
CA LYS A 202 -8.49 16.92 11.12
C LYS A 202 -7.12 17.24 11.72
N LEU A 203 -6.07 17.08 10.93
CA LEU A 203 -4.68 17.35 11.32
C LEU A 203 -4.27 18.77 10.93
N LEU A 204 -4.64 19.19 9.71
CA LEU A 204 -4.24 20.47 9.13
C LEU A 204 -5.42 21.09 8.39
N GLU A 205 -5.49 22.42 8.40
CA GLU A 205 -6.42 23.16 7.54
C GLU A 205 -5.79 23.43 6.17
N SER A 206 -6.59 23.26 5.11
CA SER A 206 -6.15 23.58 3.76
C SER A 206 -6.40 25.06 3.47
N TYR A 207 -5.42 25.93 3.77
CA TYR A 207 -5.42 27.31 3.28
C TYR A 207 -4.83 27.34 1.86
N ARG A 208 -5.60 26.91 0.85
CA ARG A 208 -5.24 27.02 -0.59
C ARG A 208 -3.78 26.69 -0.92
N PHE A 209 -3.24 25.61 -0.34
CA PHE A 209 -1.87 25.22 -0.60
C PHE A 209 -1.79 24.44 -1.92
N TYR A 210 -1.51 25.17 -3.00
CA TYR A 210 -1.20 24.68 -4.35
C TYR A 210 0.14 23.92 -4.43
N ARG A 211 0.50 23.16 -3.41
CA ARG A 211 1.82 22.55 -3.34
C ARG A 211 1.68 21.07 -3.05
N TRP A 212 2.16 20.28 -4.01
CA TRP A 212 2.48 18.87 -3.84
C TRP A 212 3.15 18.67 -2.49
N PHE A 213 2.38 18.22 -1.52
CA PHE A 213 2.93 17.70 -0.31
C PHE A 213 3.48 16.33 -0.69
N HIS A 214 4.78 16.25 -0.90
CA HIS A 214 5.49 14.99 -0.80
C HIS A 214 5.44 14.60 0.69
N TYR A 215 4.36 13.95 1.09
CA TYR A 215 4.33 13.27 2.38
C TYR A 215 5.24 12.06 2.23
N TYR A 216 6.44 12.16 2.77
CA TYR A 216 7.35 11.04 2.83
C TYR A 216 6.70 9.93 3.65
N PRO A 217 6.86 8.66 3.22
CA PRO A 217 6.13 7.58 3.81
C PRO A 217 6.37 7.54 5.32
N PHE A 218 5.24 7.50 6.03
CA PHE A 218 5.12 7.30 7.45
C PHE A 218 5.22 5.78 7.64
N GLU A 219 6.25 5.32 8.36
CA GLU A 219 6.45 3.91 8.72
C GLU A 219 6.91 2.99 7.56
N GLY A 220 8.09 2.40 7.72
CA GLY A 220 8.71 1.44 6.78
C GLY A 220 9.75 0.55 7.47
N VAL A 221 9.63 0.47 8.81
CA VAL A 221 10.46 -0.32 9.71
C VAL A 221 9.52 -1.22 10.49
N TYR A 222 9.66 -2.52 10.31
CA TYR A 222 8.78 -3.53 10.89
C TYR A 222 9.49 -4.32 11.98
N THR A 223 8.77 -4.69 13.03
CA THR A 223 9.22 -5.67 14.03
C THR A 223 8.69 -7.05 13.66
N ALA A 224 9.55 -8.07 13.68
CA ALA A 224 9.09 -9.44 13.51
C ALA A 224 8.40 -9.89 14.81
N ASP A 225 7.06 -9.87 14.84
CA ASP A 225 6.29 -10.42 15.95
C ASP A 225 6.66 -11.91 16.10
N ALA A 226 7.26 -12.26 17.24
CA ALA A 226 7.44 -13.65 17.63
C ALA A 226 6.06 -14.30 17.71
N GLY A 227 5.78 -15.22 16.79
CA GLY A 227 4.52 -15.93 16.69
C GLY A 227 4.01 -16.36 18.06
N ILE A 228 2.77 -15.97 18.36
CA ILE A 228 2.06 -16.53 19.51
C ILE A 228 1.76 -17.98 19.13
N MET A 229 2.38 -18.87 19.91
CA MET A 229 2.37 -20.34 19.88
C MET A 229 0.99 -20.96 19.67
#